data_AF-A0A2N0S022-F1
#
_entry.id   AF-A0A2N0S022-F1
#
_cell.length_a   1.000
_cell.length_b   1.000
_cell.length_c   1.000
_cell.angle_alpha   90.00
_cell.angle_beta   90.00
_cell.angle_gamma   90.00
#
_symmetry.space_group_name_H-M   'P 1'
#
loop_
_entity.id
_entity.type
_entity.pdbx_description
1 polymer ?
#
loop_
_entity_poly.entity_id
_entity_poly.type
_entity_poly.pdbx_seq_one_letter_code
_entity_poly.pdbx_strand_id
1 'polypeptide(L)' 'MSKELFSKVFLVTELQWLLWAFGDNVNNKRKKNLIPLILEHLKNRTPFSNEAMSKGELFAV' A
#
# COMPACT_ATOMS: atom_id res chain seq x y z
N MET A 1 0.94 -14.04 -2.21
CA MET A 1 -0.22 -13.40 -1.56
C MET A 1 -1.33 -13.23 -2.59
N SER A 2 -2.49 -13.87 -2.45
CA SER A 2 -3.61 -13.67 -3.39
C SER A 2 -4.35 -12.35 -3.08
N LYS A 3 -4.98 -11.73 -4.10
CA LYS A 3 -5.72 -10.45 -3.94
C LYS A 3 -6.84 -10.54 -2.90
N GLU A 4 -7.44 -11.72 -2.75
CA GLU A 4 -8.43 -12.01 -1.71
C GLU A 4 -7.83 -11.98 -0.31
N LEU A 5 -6.64 -12.58 -0.12
CA LEU A 5 -5.96 -12.57 1.17
C LEU A 5 -5.55 -11.14 1.55
N PHE A 6 -5.02 -10.38 0.59
CA PHE A 6 -4.68 -8.97 0.77
C PHE A 6 -5.90 -8.13 1.21
N SER A 7 -7.06 -8.33 0.56
CA SER A 7 -8.31 -7.63 0.92
C SER A 7 -8.81 -7.99 2.33
N LYS A 8 -8.55 -9.21 2.80
CA LYS A 8 -8.92 -9.67 4.15
C LYS A 8 -8.00 -9.13 5.24
N VAL A 9 -6.72 -8.93 4.93
CA VAL A 9 -5.70 -8.49 5.90
C VAL A 9 -5.87 -7.02 6.30
N PHE A 10 -6.17 -6.13 5.34
CA PHE A 10 -6.19 -4.69 5.60
C PHE A 10 -7.60 -4.13 5.76
N LEU A 11 -7.83 -3.25 6.73
CA LEU A 11 -9.04 -2.42 6.86
C LEU A 11 -9.05 -1.31 5.80
N VAL A 12 -10.23 -0.74 5.54
CA VAL A 12 -10.37 0.39 4.57
C VAL A 12 -9.51 1.58 4.99
N THR A 13 -9.47 1.89 6.28
CA THR A 13 -8.67 2.99 6.85
C THR A 13 -7.18 2.78 6.66
N GLU A 14 -6.69 1.55 6.80
CA GLU A 14 -5.28 1.21 6.55
C GLU A 14 -4.93 1.34 5.06
N LEU A 15 -5.83 0.93 4.17
CA LEU A 15 -5.65 1.15 2.72
C LEU A 15 -5.65 2.65 2.37
N GLN A 16 -6.48 3.46 3.01
CA GLN A 16 -6.47 4.91 2.82
C GLN A 16 -5.19 5.55 3.37
N TRP A 17 -4.71 5.10 4.52
CA TRP A 17 -3.43 5.56 5.08
C TRP A 17 -2.26 5.25 4.16
N LEU A 18 -2.22 4.05 3.56
CA LEU A 18 -1.19 3.68 2.59
C LEU A 18 -1.21 4.58 1.35
N LEU A 19 -2.40 4.85 0.80
CA LEU A 19 -2.53 5.77 -0.33
C LEU A 19 -2.06 7.18 0.02
N TRP A 20 -2.43 7.67 1.20
CA TRP A 20 -1.92 8.96 1.70
C TRP A 20 -0.39 8.97 1.82
N ALA A 21 0.21 7.89 2.35
CA ALA A 21 1.66 7.75 2.45
C ALA A 21 2.35 7.70 1.08
N PHE A 22 1.65 7.24 0.03
CA PHE A 22 2.13 7.29 -1.35
C PHE A 22 1.94 8.67 -2.02
N GLY A 23 1.35 9.64 -1.32
CA GLY A 23 1.07 10.97 -1.85
C GLY A 23 -0.26 11.08 -2.61
N ASP A 24 -1.15 10.10 -2.44
CA ASP A 24 -2.45 10.02 -3.11
C ASP A 24 -3.59 10.41 -2.15
N ASN A 25 -4.53 11.25 -2.61
CA ASN A 25 -5.65 11.77 -1.80
C ASN A 25 -6.99 11.16 -2.23
N VAL A 26 -7.04 9.83 -2.36
CA VAL A 26 -8.28 9.14 -2.74
C VAL A 26 -9.24 9.02 -1.55
N ASN A 27 -10.34 9.77 -1.60
CA ASN A 27 -11.42 9.64 -0.64
C ASN A 27 -12.47 8.60 -1.08
N ASN A 28 -12.05 7.34 -1.25
CA ASN A 28 -12.94 6.24 -1.66
C ASN A 28 -13.12 5.23 -0.53
N LYS A 29 -14.38 4.89 -0.20
CA LYS A 29 -14.71 4.04 0.95
C LYS A 29 -14.69 2.53 0.65
N ARG A 30 -14.50 2.12 -0.61
CA ARG A 30 -14.60 0.71 -1.00
C ARG A 30 -13.22 0.11 -1.27
N LYS A 31 -12.87 -0.95 -0.53
CA LYS A 31 -11.59 -1.71 -0.71
C LYS A 31 -11.31 -2.08 -2.17
N LYS A 32 -12.33 -2.52 -2.92
CA LYS A 32 -12.18 -2.93 -4.32
C LYS A 32 -11.60 -1.84 -5.23
N ASN A 33 -11.80 -0.56 -4.88
CA ASN A 33 -11.30 0.58 -5.63
C ASN A 33 -9.89 1.02 -5.15
N LEU A 34 -9.59 0.83 -3.86
CA LEU A 34 -8.30 1.22 -3.26
C LEU A 34 -7.17 0.24 -3.59
N ILE A 35 -7.48 -1.07 -3.59
CA ILE A 35 -6.48 -2.12 -3.79
C ILE A 35 -5.73 -1.98 -5.14
N PRO A 36 -6.40 -1.76 -6.30
CA PRO A 36 -5.69 -1.58 -7.56
C PRO A 36 -4.70 -0.41 -7.54
N LEU A 37 -5.07 0.72 -6.93
CA LEU A 37 -4.21 1.91 -6.83
C LEU A 37 -2.97 1.64 -5.99
N ILE A 38 -3.16 0.98 -4.84
CA ILE A 38 -2.05 0.57 -3.97
C ILE A 38 -1.09 -0.37 -4.72
N LEU A 39 -1.62 -1.34 -5.47
CA LEU A 39 -0.79 -2.27 -6.24
C LEU A 39 -0.02 -1.55 -7.35
N GLU A 40 -0.60 -0.54 -7.99
CA GLU A 40 0.07 0.28 -8.99
C GLU A 40 1.24 1.08 -8.38
N HIS A 41 1.00 1.75 -7.24
CA HIS A 41 2.03 2.47 -6.49
C HIS A 41 3.18 1.55 -6.07
N LEU A 42 2.88 0.36 -5.56
CA LEU A 42 3.89 -0.63 -5.19
C LEU A 42 4.69 -1.13 -6.40
N LYS A 43 4.03 -1.36 -7.53
CA LYS A 43 4.68 -1.79 -8.78
C LYS A 43 5.63 -0.70 -9.31
N ASN A 44 5.18 0.56 -9.26
CA ASN A 44 5.93 1.70 -9.76
C ASN A 44 7.02 2.20 -8.80
N ARG A 45 7.11 1.60 -7.59
CA ARG A 45 8.03 1.96 -6.51
C ARG A 45 8.03 3.45 -6.19
N THR A 46 7.18 3.85 -5.26
CA THR A 46 7.17 5.22 -4.73
C THR A 46 8.43 5.52 -3.89
N PRO A 47 8.76 6.80 -3.63
CA PRO A 47 9.81 7.16 -2.68
C PRO A 47 9.65 6.46 -1.32
N PHE A 48 8.41 6.37 -0.82
CA PHE A 48 8.07 5.60 0.37
C PHE A 48 8.47 4.12 0.23
N SER A 49 8.12 3.46 -0.89
CA SER A 49 8.47 2.05 -1.10
C SER A 49 9.98 1.83 -1.14
N ASN A 50 10.74 2.73 -1.77
CA ASN A 50 12.20 2.63 -1.83
C ASN A 50 12.84 2.80 -0.45
N GLU A 51 12.40 3.78 0.33
CA GLU A 51 12.89 4.00 1.69
C GLU A 51 12.51 2.84 2.61
N ALA A 52 11.27 2.33 2.51
CA ALA A 52 10.80 1.19 3.29
C ALA A 52 11.60 -0.09 3.00
N MET A 53 11.95 -0.35 1.72
CA MET A 53 12.82 -1.48 1.36
C MET A 53 14.23 -1.29 1.90
N SER A 54 14.83 -0.12 1.71
CA SER A 54 16.19 0.17 2.22
C SER A 54 16.28 0.03 3.73
N LYS A 55 15.26 0.48 4.47
CA LYS A 55 15.19 0.28 5.93
C LYS A 55 14.88 -1.17 6.31
N GLY A 56 14.02 -1.86 5.55
CA GLY A 56 13.74 -3.28 5.76
C GLY A 56 14.99 -4.14 5.66
N GLU A 57 15.86 -3.87 4.68
CA GLU A 57 17.17 -4.50 4.55
C GLU A 57 18.08 -4.18 5.74
N LEU A 58 17.98 -2.97 6.30
CA LEU A 58 18.71 -2.55 7.50
C LEU A 58 18.27 -3.32 8.77
N PHE A 59 17.04 -3.84 8.79
CA PHE A 59 16.46 -4.55 9.95
C PHE A 59 16.32 -6.07 9.72
N ALA A 60 16.74 -6.58 8.56
CA ALA A 60 16.80 -8.00 8.28
C ALA A 60 18.07 -8.58 8.92
N VAL A 61 17.93 -9.08 10.16
CA VAL A 61 18.96 -9.83 10.91
C VAL A 61 18.89 -11.30 10.57
#